data_AF-A0A4U1BVE4-F1
#
_entry.id   AF-A0A4U1BVE4-F1
#
_cell.length_a   1.000
_cell.length_b   1.000
_cell.length_c   1.000
_cell.angle_alpha   90.00
_cell.angle_beta   90.00
_cell.angle_gamma   90.00
#
_symmetry.space_group_name_H-M   'P 1'
#
loop_
_entity.id
_entity.type
_entity.pdbx_description
1 polymer ?
#
loop_
_entity_poly.entity_id
_entity_poly.type
_entity_poly.pdbx_seq_one_letter_code
_entity_poly.pdbx_strand_id
1 'polypeptide(L)'
;MQNTSEEPLVPNSVLNYNDLTYMQKQKYDYLKTLMIDEQLTLKVVTLIEGRGKNNFDSVVEKIELLNNAKQSEQRYHDALYDNFVIDTIYSSSGIMGIVSEVRREVGLKPYSSRWKQNCENDFFTLFIVHEVYQEIEIDGKVKKQLVGYKPVFKLKLED
;
A
#
# COMPACT_ATOMS: atom_id res chain seq x y z
N MET A 1 3.17 -11.90 -42.23
CA MET A 1 3.26 -10.42 -42.25
C MET A 1 2.46 -9.92 -41.08
N GLN A 2 3.13 -9.16 -40.20
CA GLN A 2 2.58 -8.59 -38.97
C GLN A 2 1.52 -7.54 -39.28
N ASN A 3 0.52 -7.42 -38.43
CA ASN A 3 -0.13 -6.13 -38.19
C ASN A 3 -0.49 -6.06 -36.71
N THR A 4 0.46 -5.53 -35.94
CA THR A 4 0.30 -5.07 -34.56
C THR A 4 -0.51 -3.78 -34.58
N SER A 5 -1.75 -3.83 -34.09
CA SER A 5 -2.51 -2.63 -33.76
C SER A 5 -1.94 -2.05 -32.47
N GLU A 6 -1.29 -0.90 -32.60
CA GLU A 6 -0.78 -0.05 -31.53
C GLU A 6 -1.94 0.39 -30.62
N GLU A 7 -1.89 0.02 -29.34
CA GLU A 7 -2.68 0.68 -28.30
C GLU A 7 -2.05 2.06 -27.99
N PRO A 8 -2.84 3.12 -27.79
CA PRO A 8 -2.29 4.42 -27.45
C PRO A 8 -1.74 4.42 -26.03
N LEU A 9 -0.44 4.69 -25.91
CA LEU A 9 0.25 4.98 -24.66
C LEU A 9 -0.42 6.18 -23.97
N VAL A 10 -1.15 5.92 -22.88
CA VAL A 10 -1.58 6.97 -21.95
C VAL A 10 -0.31 7.70 -21.47
N PRO A 11 -0.21 9.03 -21.60
CA PRO A 11 0.97 9.73 -21.11
C PRO A 11 1.01 9.56 -19.59
N ASN A 12 2.06 8.92 -19.08
CA ASN A 12 2.45 9.00 -17.68
C ASN A 12 2.72 10.48 -17.37
N SER A 13 1.68 11.25 -17.03
CA SER A 13 1.85 12.64 -16.65
C SER A 13 2.69 12.68 -15.39
N VAL A 14 3.92 13.18 -15.51
CA VAL A 14 4.79 13.43 -14.37
C VAL A 14 4.05 14.39 -13.44
N LEU A 15 3.75 13.96 -12.22
CA LEU A 15 3.12 14.82 -11.23
C LEU A 15 4.08 15.97 -10.91
N ASN A 16 3.56 17.19 -10.81
CA ASN A 16 4.35 18.36 -10.47
C ASN A 16 3.89 18.94 -9.13
N TYR A 17 4.84 19.48 -8.34
CA TYR A 17 4.53 20.15 -7.07
C TYR A 17 3.51 21.28 -7.24
N ASN A 18 3.55 21.98 -8.39
CA ASN A 18 2.64 23.07 -8.67
C ASN A 18 1.17 22.63 -8.80
N ASP A 19 0.93 21.36 -9.16
CA ASP A 19 -0.41 20.78 -9.32
C ASP A 19 -1.04 20.38 -7.98
N LEU A 20 -0.27 20.40 -6.90
CA LEU A 20 -0.75 20.08 -5.56
C LEU A 20 -1.62 21.20 -4.99
N THR A 21 -2.68 20.81 -4.28
CA THR A 21 -3.45 21.71 -3.42
C THR A 21 -2.57 22.27 -2.28
N TYR A 22 -2.99 23.38 -1.66
CA TYR A 22 -2.26 23.97 -0.53
C TYR A 22 -1.97 22.96 0.60
N MET A 23 -2.96 22.17 0.99
CA MET A 23 -2.80 21.14 2.03
C MET A 23 -1.85 20.02 1.61
N GLN A 24 -1.86 19.64 0.33
CA GLN A 24 -0.93 18.65 -0.20
C GLN A 24 0.50 19.17 -0.23
N LYS A 25 0.71 20.44 -0.59
CA LYS A 25 2.04 21.08 -0.54
C LYS A 25 2.65 21.05 0.86
N GLN A 26 1.85 21.35 1.89
CA GLN A 26 2.31 21.25 3.28
C GLN A 26 2.73 19.81 3.66
N LYS A 27 1.93 18.81 3.27
CA LYS A 27 2.26 17.40 3.49
C LYS A 27 3.52 16.97 2.73
N TYR A 28 3.67 17.43 1.48
CA TYR A 28 4.86 17.20 0.66
C TYR A 28 6.11 17.78 1.32
N ASP A 29 6.04 19.03 1.80
CA ASP A 29 7.17 19.71 2.43
C ASP A 29 7.65 19.01 3.70
N TYR A 30 6.76 18.30 4.39
CA TYR A 30 7.12 17.40 5.49
C TYR A 30 7.72 16.08 4.96
N LEU A 31 7.00 15.37 4.09
CA LEU A 31 7.38 14.02 3.65
C LEU A 31 8.68 13.98 2.85
N LYS A 32 9.02 15.04 2.11
CA LYS A 32 10.30 15.13 1.37
C LYS A 32 11.54 15.08 2.27
N THR A 33 11.37 15.26 3.60
CA THR A 33 12.46 15.10 4.57
C THR A 33 12.65 13.64 5.00
N LEU A 34 11.64 12.80 4.79
CA LEU A 34 11.62 11.38 5.14
C LEU A 34 11.81 10.47 3.92
N MET A 35 11.47 10.94 2.72
CA MET A 35 11.54 10.18 1.47
C MET A 35 12.61 10.79 0.55
N ILE A 36 13.42 9.94 -0.07
CA ILE A 36 14.53 10.37 -0.93
C ILE A 36 14.02 10.80 -2.32
N ASP A 37 12.98 10.14 -2.83
CA ASP A 37 12.45 10.37 -4.17
C ASP A 37 11.29 11.39 -4.14
N GLU A 38 11.52 12.52 -4.80
CA GLU A 38 10.54 13.59 -4.94
C GLU A 38 9.27 13.13 -5.68
N GLN A 39 9.40 12.36 -6.76
CA GLN A 39 8.27 11.85 -7.54
C GLN A 39 7.44 10.85 -6.75
N LEU A 40 8.10 9.98 -5.98
CA LEU A 40 7.44 9.09 -5.04
C LEU A 40 6.67 9.90 -3.98
N THR A 41 7.28 10.94 -3.44
CA THR A 41 6.64 11.82 -2.44
C THR A 41 5.41 12.51 -3.02
N LEU A 42 5.50 13.05 -4.24
CA LEU A 42 4.36 13.63 -4.95
C LEU A 42 3.21 12.62 -5.08
N LYS A 43 3.52 11.38 -5.50
CA LYS A 43 2.51 10.31 -5.61
C LYS A 43 1.87 10.01 -4.27
N VAL A 44 2.65 9.79 -3.21
CA VAL A 44 2.13 9.49 -1.86
C VAL A 44 1.20 10.59 -1.38
N VAL A 45 1.57 11.86 -1.57
CA VAL A 45 0.76 13.01 -1.14
C VAL A 45 -0.61 13.05 -1.81
N THR A 46 -0.71 12.63 -3.07
CA THR A 46 -2.00 12.54 -3.78
C THR A 46 -2.90 11.41 -3.25
N LEU A 47 -2.32 10.42 -2.58
CA LEU A 47 -3.03 9.23 -2.08
C LEU A 47 -3.39 9.32 -0.59
N ILE A 48 -2.97 10.38 0.12
CA ILE A 48 -3.30 10.55 1.54
C ILE A 48 -4.77 10.92 1.71
N GLU A 49 -5.45 10.16 2.56
CA GLU A 49 -6.84 10.36 2.92
C GLU A 49 -7.00 11.22 4.18
N GLY A 50 -8.22 11.70 4.44
CA GLY A 50 -8.52 12.44 5.66
C GLY A 50 -8.65 11.57 6.92
N ARG A 51 -8.89 10.27 6.77
CA ARG A 51 -9.10 9.31 7.87
C ARG A 51 -8.70 7.89 7.45
N GLY A 52 -8.65 6.97 8.40
CA GLY A 52 -8.39 5.55 8.11
C GLY A 52 -6.92 5.23 7.92
N LYS A 53 -6.61 4.11 7.24
CA LYS A 53 -5.26 3.52 7.19
C LYS A 53 -4.25 4.32 6.35
N ASN A 54 -4.73 5.27 5.56
CA ASN A 54 -3.93 6.14 4.69
C ASN A 54 -4.01 7.62 5.12
N ASN A 55 -4.44 7.89 6.36
CA ASN A 55 -4.35 9.25 6.88
C ASN A 55 -2.89 9.69 7.01
N PHE A 56 -2.65 10.99 7.12
CA PHE A 56 -1.30 11.55 7.11
C PHE A 56 -0.40 10.96 8.19
N ASP A 57 -0.88 10.92 9.45
CA ASP A 57 -0.11 10.42 10.58
C ASP A 57 0.25 8.94 10.38
N SER A 58 -0.73 8.13 9.94
CA SER A 58 -0.48 6.72 9.62
C SER A 58 0.51 6.55 8.47
N VAL A 59 0.52 7.40 7.45
CA VAL A 59 1.49 7.32 6.36
C VAL A 59 2.89 7.70 6.83
N VAL A 60 3.01 8.73 7.68
CA VAL A 60 4.29 9.12 8.30
C VAL A 60 4.84 7.97 9.15
N GLU A 61 4.03 7.39 10.04
CA GLU A 61 4.43 6.25 10.88
C GLU A 61 4.95 5.07 10.05
N LYS A 62 4.27 4.74 8.94
CA LYS A 62 4.70 3.68 8.02
C LYS A 62 6.07 3.98 7.42
N ILE A 63 6.27 5.20 6.90
CA ILE A 63 7.53 5.60 6.27
C ILE A 63 8.67 5.57 7.29
N GLU A 64 8.44 6.08 8.50
CA GLU A 64 9.44 6.03 9.57
C GLU A 64 9.80 4.59 9.96
N LEU A 65 8.81 3.70 10.08
CA LEU A 65 9.05 2.28 10.35
C LEU A 65 9.90 1.63 9.25
N LEU A 66 9.62 1.94 7.99
CA LEU A 66 10.36 1.38 6.85
C LEU A 66 11.79 1.92 6.77
N ASN A 67 11.99 3.22 7.01
CA ASN A 67 13.31 3.85 7.00
C ASN A 67 14.20 3.36 8.15
N ASN A 68 13.60 3.00 9.28
CA ASN A 68 14.32 2.51 10.47
C ASN A 68 14.39 0.98 10.55
N ALA A 69 13.89 0.27 9.53
CA ALA A 69 13.86 -1.20 9.53
C ALA A 69 15.28 -1.78 9.51
N LYS A 70 15.54 -2.73 10.40
CA LYS A 70 16.80 -3.49 10.44
C LYS A 70 16.94 -4.35 9.18
N GLN A 71 18.16 -4.74 8.84
CA GLN A 71 18.43 -5.57 7.66
C GLN A 71 17.57 -6.86 7.58
N SER A 72 17.32 -7.52 8.72
CA SER A 72 16.44 -8.70 8.78
C SER A 72 14.97 -8.39 8.49
N GLU A 73 14.51 -7.20 8.87
CA GLU A 73 13.15 -6.71 8.62
C GLU A 73 13.02 -6.26 7.16
N GLN A 74 14.05 -5.63 6.59
CA GLN A 74 14.11 -5.28 5.18
C GLN A 74 13.94 -6.51 4.30
N ARG A 75 14.69 -7.60 4.54
CA ARG A 75 14.54 -8.85 3.79
C ARG A 75 13.11 -9.39 3.83
N TYR A 76 12.44 -9.26 4.97
CA TYR A 76 11.04 -9.67 5.12
C TYR A 76 10.09 -8.75 4.34
N HIS A 77 10.29 -7.44 4.41
CA HIS A 77 9.50 -6.45 3.68
C HIS A 77 9.65 -6.60 2.16
N ASP A 78 10.87 -6.79 1.67
CA ASP A 78 11.15 -6.98 0.24
C ASP A 78 10.46 -8.27 -0.25
N ALA A 79 10.55 -9.37 0.50
CA ALA A 79 9.83 -10.60 0.17
C ALA A 79 8.30 -10.44 0.16
N LEU A 80 7.74 -9.58 1.03
CA LEU A 80 6.32 -9.24 0.97
C LEU A 80 5.98 -8.40 -0.27
N TYR A 81 6.84 -7.46 -0.67
CA TYR A 81 6.63 -6.67 -1.90
C TYR A 81 6.61 -7.51 -3.16
N ASP A 82 7.37 -8.61 -3.21
CA ASP A 82 7.40 -9.52 -4.35
C ASP A 82 6.15 -10.39 -4.45
N ASN A 83 5.47 -10.63 -3.33
CA ASN A 83 4.30 -11.52 -3.27
C ASN A 83 2.95 -10.79 -3.36
N PHE A 84 2.93 -9.46 -3.20
CA PHE A 84 1.72 -8.65 -3.36
C PHE A 84 1.73 -7.85 -4.66
N VAL A 85 0.75 -8.13 -5.51
CA VAL A 85 0.52 -7.40 -6.76
C VAL A 85 -0.34 -6.15 -6.51
N ILE A 86 0.12 -4.99 -6.99
CA ILE A 86 -0.65 -3.73 -6.98
C ILE A 86 -1.96 -3.89 -7.77
N ASP A 87 -3.00 -3.18 -7.34
CA ASP A 87 -4.35 -3.22 -7.90
C ASP A 87 -5.08 -4.58 -7.82
N THR A 88 -4.51 -5.58 -7.15
CA THR A 88 -5.18 -6.84 -6.86
C THR A 88 -5.91 -6.79 -5.52
N ILE A 89 -7.13 -7.32 -5.46
CA ILE A 89 -7.95 -7.33 -4.23
C ILE A 89 -7.57 -8.54 -3.39
N TYR A 90 -7.18 -8.32 -2.15
CA TYR A 90 -6.88 -9.37 -1.18
C TYR A 90 -7.88 -9.34 -0.02
N SER A 91 -8.52 -10.48 0.25
CA SER A 91 -9.26 -10.68 1.48
C SER A 91 -8.30 -10.77 2.67
N SER A 92 -8.82 -10.64 3.90
CA SER A 92 -8.02 -10.89 5.11
C SER A 92 -7.36 -12.27 5.11
N SER A 93 -8.06 -13.31 4.62
CA SER A 93 -7.49 -14.66 4.52
C SER A 93 -6.38 -14.76 3.47
N GLY A 94 -6.52 -14.05 2.34
CA GLY A 94 -5.47 -13.96 1.32
C GLY A 94 -4.20 -13.29 1.86
N ILE A 95 -4.35 -12.15 2.55
CA ILE A 95 -3.22 -11.47 3.22
C ILE A 95 -2.56 -12.41 4.23
N MET A 96 -3.34 -13.06 5.09
CA MET A 96 -2.80 -13.99 6.08
C MET A 96 -2.04 -15.16 5.45
N GLY A 97 -2.52 -15.71 4.33
CA GLY A 97 -1.87 -16.79 3.59
C GLY A 97 -0.49 -16.36 3.10
N ILE A 98 -0.43 -15.27 2.35
CA ILE A 98 0.82 -14.72 1.79
C ILE A 98 1.80 -14.37 2.91
N VAL A 99 1.36 -13.62 3.92
CA VAL A 99 2.23 -13.23 5.03
C VAL A 99 2.79 -14.45 5.76
N SER A 100 1.96 -15.47 6.01
CA SER A 100 2.41 -16.67 6.72
C SER A 100 3.42 -17.49 5.90
N GLU A 101 3.22 -17.55 4.59
CA GLU A 101 4.13 -18.19 3.65
C GLU A 101 5.48 -17.47 3.61
N VAL A 102 5.47 -16.16 3.38
CA VAL A 102 6.71 -15.36 3.35
C VAL A 102 7.46 -15.46 4.68
N ARG A 103 6.77 -15.35 5.83
CA ARG A 103 7.39 -15.52 7.15
C ARG A 103 8.09 -16.87 7.28
N ARG A 104 7.44 -17.96 6.85
CA ARG A 104 8.02 -19.31 6.88
C ARG A 104 9.28 -19.39 6.02
N GLU A 105 9.24 -18.82 4.81
CA GLU A 105 10.36 -18.83 3.87
C GLU A 105 11.58 -18.04 4.36
N VAL A 106 11.35 -16.90 5.02
CA VAL A 106 12.44 -16.10 5.61
C VAL A 106 12.85 -16.59 7.01
N GLY A 107 12.30 -17.71 7.50
CA GLY A 107 12.67 -18.32 8.78
C GLY A 107 12.08 -17.63 10.03
N LEU A 108 11.06 -16.79 9.86
CA LEU A 108 10.34 -16.16 10.96
C LEU A 108 9.28 -17.09 11.54
N LYS A 109 9.13 -17.06 12.87
CA LYS A 109 8.06 -17.80 13.55
C LYS A 109 6.68 -17.24 13.20
N PRO A 110 5.62 -18.08 13.19
CA PRO A 110 4.25 -17.59 13.15
C PRO A 110 3.99 -16.61 14.31
N TYR A 111 2.97 -15.77 14.13
CA TYR A 111 2.51 -14.91 15.22
C TYR A 111 2.04 -15.76 16.42
N SER A 112 2.20 -15.26 17.64
CA SER A 112 1.75 -15.98 18.84
C SER A 112 0.30 -15.68 19.21
N SER A 113 -0.22 -14.55 18.75
CA SER A 113 -1.59 -14.09 18.98
C SER A 113 -1.99 -13.08 17.91
N ARG A 114 -3.28 -12.74 17.83
CA ARG A 114 -3.82 -11.69 16.93
C ARG A 114 -3.35 -11.84 15.47
N TRP A 115 -3.32 -13.07 14.96
CA TRP A 115 -2.74 -13.41 13.65
C TRP A 115 -3.27 -12.52 12.53
N LYS A 116 -4.59 -12.41 12.42
CA LYS A 116 -5.24 -11.56 11.42
C LYS A 116 -4.70 -10.13 11.47
N GLN A 117 -4.74 -9.51 12.65
CA GLN A 117 -4.32 -8.12 12.83
C GLN A 117 -2.85 -7.92 12.49
N ASN A 118 -1.98 -8.84 12.91
CA ASN A 118 -0.55 -8.71 12.66
C ASN A 118 -0.22 -8.89 11.17
N CYS A 119 -0.83 -9.88 10.50
CA CYS A 119 -0.64 -10.05 9.06
C CYS A 119 -1.20 -8.86 8.27
N GLU A 120 -2.36 -8.34 8.67
CA GLU A 120 -2.94 -7.13 8.07
C GLU A 120 -2.05 -5.90 8.31
N ASN A 121 -1.46 -5.76 9.51
CA ASN A 121 -0.55 -4.67 9.82
C ASN A 121 0.74 -4.74 8.99
N ASP A 122 1.32 -5.92 8.78
CA ASP A 122 2.48 -6.07 7.90
C ASP A 122 2.15 -5.57 6.50
N PHE A 123 1.00 -5.98 5.96
CA PHE A 123 0.51 -5.52 4.68
C PHE A 123 0.25 -4.00 4.66
N PHE A 124 -0.46 -3.46 5.65
CA PHE A 124 -0.76 -2.03 5.70
C PHE A 124 0.47 -1.17 5.94
N THR A 125 1.52 -1.70 6.57
CA THR A 125 2.80 -1.01 6.76
C THR A 125 3.49 -0.74 5.43
N LEU A 126 3.41 -1.70 4.51
CA LEU A 126 4.12 -1.66 3.24
C LEU A 126 3.37 -0.89 2.14
N PHE A 127 2.04 -0.85 2.22
CA PHE A 127 1.21 -0.32 1.14
C PHE A 127 0.30 0.83 1.57
N ILE A 128 0.03 1.74 0.64
CA ILE A 128 -1.22 2.51 0.63
C ILE A 128 -2.31 1.59 0.07
N VAL A 129 -3.43 1.47 0.78
CA VAL A 129 -4.46 0.46 0.49
C VAL A 129 -5.85 1.06 0.40
N HIS A 130 -6.63 0.69 -0.60
CA HIS A 130 -8.05 1.03 -0.63
C HIS A 130 -8.90 -0.12 -0.09
N GLU A 131 -9.87 0.21 0.75
CA GLU A 131 -10.88 -0.73 1.21
C GLU A 131 -11.88 -0.98 0.08
N VAL A 132 -12.11 -2.24 -0.26
CA VAL A 132 -13.04 -2.64 -1.31
C VAL A 132 -14.30 -3.21 -0.68
N TYR A 133 -15.44 -2.64 -1.05
CA TYR A 133 -16.75 -3.00 -0.54
C TYR A 133 -17.63 -3.57 -1.64
N GLN A 134 -18.42 -4.58 -1.31
CA GLN A 134 -19.50 -5.10 -2.15
C GLN A 134 -20.84 -4.71 -1.53
N GLU A 135 -21.81 -4.39 -2.38
CA GLU A 135 -23.19 -4.19 -1.96
C GLU A 135 -23.90 -5.54 -1.89
N ILE A 136 -24.49 -5.83 -0.72
CA ILE A 136 -25.27 -7.04 -0.47
C ILE A 136 -26.66 -6.63 0.00
N GLU A 137 -27.68 -7.31 -0.52
CA GLU A 137 -29.06 -7.11 -0.08
C GLU A 137 -29.37 -8.10 1.05
N ILE A 138 -29.72 -7.57 2.23
CA ILE A 138 -30.16 -8.35 3.39
C ILE A 138 -31.47 -7.75 3.87
N ASP A 139 -32.54 -8.56 3.86
CA ASP A 139 -33.90 -8.17 4.28
C ASP A 139 -34.42 -6.91 3.57
N GLY A 140 -34.18 -6.80 2.26
CA GLY A 140 -34.60 -5.65 1.45
C GLY A 140 -33.80 -4.36 1.67
N LYS A 141 -32.68 -4.43 2.41
CA LYS A 141 -31.75 -3.29 2.62
C LYS A 141 -30.40 -3.57 2.00
N VAL A 142 -29.92 -2.63 1.18
CA VAL A 142 -28.56 -2.64 0.65
C VAL A 142 -27.57 -2.28 1.78
N LYS A 143 -26.64 -3.18 2.05
CA LYS A 143 -25.53 -2.97 2.99
C LYS A 143 -24.20 -3.10 2.26
N LYS A 144 -23.21 -2.31 2.66
CA LYS A 144 -21.83 -2.44 2.18
C LYS A 144 -21.08 -3.44 3.06
N GLN A 145 -20.55 -4.48 2.46
CA GLN A 145 -19.69 -5.46 3.11
C GLN A 145 -18.26 -5.29 2.61
N LEU A 146 -17.31 -5.16 3.53
CA LEU A 146 -15.89 -5.16 3.19
C LEU A 146 -15.50 -6.54 2.62
N VAL A 147 -15.03 -6.58 1.39
CA VAL A 147 -14.59 -7.82 0.72
C VAL A 147 -13.07 -7.98 0.78
N GLY A 148 -12.33 -6.89 0.93
CA GLY A 148 -10.88 -6.93 1.03
C GLY A 148 -10.21 -5.57 0.90
N TYR A 149 -8.91 -5.62 0.63
CA TYR A 149 -8.04 -4.47 0.49
C TYR A 149 -7.29 -4.56 -0.83
N LYS A 150 -7.17 -3.43 -1.52
CA LYS A 150 -6.43 -3.29 -2.77
C LYS A 150 -5.21 -2.41 -2.54
N PRO A 151 -3.97 -2.92 -2.61
CA PRO A 151 -2.79 -2.08 -2.52
C PRO A 151 -2.69 -1.24 -3.79
N VAL A 152 -2.55 0.06 -3.65
CA VAL A 152 -2.47 1.02 -4.77
C VAL A 152 -1.08 1.64 -4.91
N PHE A 153 -0.23 1.48 -3.89
CA PHE A 153 1.12 2.04 -3.90
C PHE A 153 2.05 1.33 -2.91
N LYS A 154 3.32 1.11 -3.30
CA LYS A 154 4.42 0.63 -2.44
C LYS A 154 5.10 1.82 -1.75
N LEU A 155 5.29 1.77 -0.43
CA LEU A 155 5.86 2.89 0.32
C LEU A 155 7.39 2.94 0.35
N LYS A 156 8.06 1.84 0.02
CA LYS A 156 9.53 1.77 -0.15
C LYS A 156 9.86 1.61 -1.63
N LEU A 157 10.95 2.23 -2.08
CA LEU A 157 11.55 1.93 -3.37
C LEU A 157 12.28 0.58 -3.28
N GLU A 158 12.17 -0.22 -4.34
CA GLU A 158 13.05 -1.37 -4.53
C GLU A 158 14.46 -0.82 -4.82
N ASP A 159 15.44 -1.22 -4.02
CA ASP A 159 16.87 -0.87 -4.21
C ASP A 159 17.46 -1.63 -5.41
#